data_AF-A0A497N5A5-F1
#
_entry.id   AF-A0A497N5A5-F1
#
_cell.length_a   1.000
_cell.length_b   1.000
_cell.length_c   1.000
_cell.angle_alpha   90.00
_cell.angle_beta   90.00
_cell.angle_gamma   90.00
#
_symmetry.space_group_name_H-M   'P 1'
#
loop_
_entity.id
_entity.type
_entity.pdbx_description
1 polymer ?
#
loop_
_entity_poly.entity_id
_entity_poly.type
_entity_poly.pdbx_seq_one_letter_code
_entity_poly.pdbx_strand_id
1 'polypeptide(L)'
;PAGRYTRLRTRVVIPNFSLGRKENVLEGDYLWACTTCYSCQERCPRNVMITDIIRVARNISFEEGHARKAHLYVSRNFLEIGHSIKFTEEHRKLRESVEVQPVPPTVLSYPEAMKEVSKLTELSGFKQKIEAYGGK
;
A
#
# COMPACT_ATOMS: atom_id res chain seq x y z
N PRO A 1 -15.69 -0.26 -9.81
CA PRO A 1 -16.63 -0.86 -8.81
C PRO A 1 -16.91 0.09 -7.64
N ALA A 2 -15.89 0.55 -6.92
CA ALA A 2 -16.02 1.31 -5.68
C ALA A 2 -16.94 2.54 -5.76
N GLY A 3 -16.90 3.32 -6.85
CA GLY A 3 -17.74 4.52 -7.00
C GLY A 3 -19.25 4.28 -6.97
N ARG A 4 -19.73 3.04 -7.08
CA ARG A 4 -21.17 2.70 -6.92
C ARG A 4 -21.62 2.77 -5.46
N TYR A 5 -20.72 2.56 -4.51
CA TYR A 5 -21.01 2.46 -3.08
C TYR A 5 -20.29 3.52 -2.24
N THR A 6 -19.38 4.29 -2.85
CA THR A 6 -18.60 5.32 -2.18
C THR A 6 -18.65 6.64 -2.92
N ARG A 7 -18.09 7.70 -2.30
CA ARG A 7 -17.95 9.03 -2.91
C ARG A 7 -16.87 9.09 -4.00
N LEU A 8 -16.14 8.00 -4.27
CA LEU A 8 -15.11 7.99 -5.30
C LEU A 8 -15.72 8.24 -6.69
N ARG A 9 -15.26 9.31 -7.34
CA ARG A 9 -15.55 9.64 -8.74
C ARG A 9 -14.25 9.70 -9.52
N THR A 10 -13.87 8.58 -10.12
CA THR A 10 -12.59 8.42 -10.84
C THR A 10 -12.39 9.50 -11.93
N ARG A 11 -13.45 9.89 -12.64
CA ARG A 11 -13.38 10.94 -13.68
C ARG A 11 -13.02 12.33 -13.13
N VAL A 12 -13.26 12.59 -11.84
CA VAL A 12 -13.03 13.89 -11.19
C VAL A 12 -11.58 14.03 -10.71
N VAL A 13 -10.90 12.92 -10.45
CA VAL A 13 -9.51 12.90 -9.96
C VAL A 13 -8.57 13.60 -10.95
N ILE A 14 -8.59 13.21 -12.22
CA ILE A 14 -7.65 13.70 -13.24
C ILE A 14 -7.80 15.21 -13.50
N PRO A 15 -9.02 15.75 -13.77
CA PRO A 15 -9.18 17.19 -13.96
C PRO A 15 -8.79 18.03 -12.75
N ASN A 16 -9.01 17.55 -11.52
CA ASN A 16 -8.57 18.30 -10.33
C ASN A 16 -7.04 18.44 -10.29
N PHE A 17 -6.29 17.39 -10.63
CA PHE A 17 -4.85 17.50 -10.78
C PHE A 17 -4.44 18.45 -11.91
N SER A 18 -5.05 18.31 -13.10
CA SER A 18 -4.72 19.18 -14.24
C SER A 18 -5.04 20.66 -14.01
N LEU A 19 -6.05 20.97 -13.19
CA LEU A 19 -6.45 22.34 -12.84
C LEU A 19 -5.73 22.89 -11.60
N GLY A 20 -4.74 22.17 -11.05
CA GLY A 20 -4.01 22.59 -9.85
C GLY A 20 -4.82 22.54 -8.55
N ARG A 21 -5.95 21.82 -8.53
CA ARG A 21 -6.84 21.66 -7.37
C ARG A 21 -6.57 20.31 -6.68
N LYS A 22 -5.30 20.01 -6.41
CA LYS A 22 -4.87 18.69 -5.94
C LYS A 22 -5.39 18.40 -4.53
N GLU A 23 -5.57 19.42 -3.70
CA GLU A 23 -6.00 19.36 -2.30
C GLU A 23 -7.36 18.66 -2.18
N ASN A 24 -8.28 18.95 -3.11
CA ASN A 24 -9.59 18.30 -3.22
C ASN A 24 -9.51 16.77 -3.36
N VAL A 25 -8.38 16.25 -3.84
CA VAL A 25 -8.12 14.82 -4.04
C VAL A 25 -7.26 14.24 -2.93
N LEU A 26 -6.20 14.94 -2.53
CA LEU A 26 -5.19 14.41 -1.60
C LEU A 26 -5.71 14.30 -0.17
N GLU A 27 -6.57 15.22 0.27
CA GLU A 27 -7.25 15.18 1.58
C GLU A 27 -8.47 14.26 1.56
N GLY A 28 -8.97 13.93 0.37
CA GLY A 28 -10.21 13.20 0.18
C GLY A 28 -10.12 11.74 0.59
N ASP A 29 -10.91 11.34 1.59
CA ASP A 29 -10.97 9.94 2.03
C ASP A 29 -11.25 8.93 0.92
N TYR A 30 -12.00 9.37 -0.09
CA TYR A 30 -12.41 8.58 -1.24
C TYR A 30 -11.24 8.13 -2.13
N LEU A 31 -10.08 8.80 -2.09
CA LEU A 31 -8.89 8.41 -2.86
C LEU A 31 -8.44 6.98 -2.50
N TRP A 32 -8.59 6.62 -1.22
CA TRP A 32 -8.25 5.30 -0.68
C TRP A 32 -9.28 4.22 -1.01
N ALA A 33 -10.47 4.59 -1.52
CA ALA A 33 -11.50 3.61 -1.90
C ALA A 33 -11.24 2.92 -3.26
N CYS A 34 -10.28 3.40 -4.06
CA CYS A 34 -9.92 2.74 -5.31
C CYS A 34 -9.26 1.37 -5.01
N THR A 35 -9.82 0.30 -5.57
CA THR A 35 -9.35 -1.08 -5.36
C THR A 35 -8.29 -1.50 -6.37
N THR A 36 -7.73 -0.56 -7.14
CA THR A 36 -6.75 -0.84 -8.21
C THR A 36 -7.17 -1.97 -9.15
N CYS A 37 -8.47 -2.04 -9.49
CA CYS A 37 -9.03 -3.10 -10.33
C CYS A 37 -8.77 -2.95 -11.84
N TYR A 38 -8.06 -1.89 -12.25
CA TYR A 38 -7.75 -1.53 -13.65
C TYR A 38 -8.92 -1.29 -14.60
N SER A 39 -10.18 -1.57 -14.22
CA SER A 39 -11.32 -1.48 -15.14
C SER A 39 -11.55 -0.10 -15.77
N CYS A 40 -11.16 0.99 -15.10
CA CYS A 40 -11.24 2.33 -15.68
C CYS A 40 -10.16 2.59 -16.74
N GLN A 41 -8.97 2.03 -16.54
CA GLN A 41 -7.82 2.17 -17.43
C GLN A 41 -8.05 1.37 -18.72
N GLU A 42 -8.46 0.10 -18.60
CA GLU A 42 -8.75 -0.77 -19.75
C GLU A 42 -9.89 -0.25 -20.65
N ARG A 43 -10.79 0.56 -20.10
CA ARG A 43 -11.93 1.12 -20.83
C ARG A 43 -11.70 2.54 -21.31
N CYS A 44 -10.53 3.12 -21.03
CA CYS A 44 -10.29 4.52 -21.35
C CYS A 44 -10.05 4.69 -22.85
N PRO A 45 -10.92 5.38 -23.61
CA PRO A 45 -10.72 5.59 -25.05
C PRO A 45 -9.54 6.53 -25.37
N ARG A 46 -8.94 7.14 -24.35
CA ARG A 46 -7.79 8.04 -24.46
C ARG A 46 -6.50 7.38 -23.94
N ASN A 47 -6.52 6.08 -23.63
CA ASN A 47 -5.37 5.33 -23.09
C ASN A 47 -4.71 6.00 -21.88
N VAL A 48 -5.52 6.61 -21.01
CA VAL A 48 -5.00 7.24 -19.80
C VAL A 48 -4.69 6.16 -18.76
N MET A 49 -3.51 6.24 -18.15
CA MET A 49 -3.07 5.35 -17.07
C MET A 49 -3.72 5.74 -15.73
N ILE A 50 -5.06 5.66 -15.68
CA ILE A 50 -5.88 6.19 -14.58
C ILE A 50 -5.50 5.55 -13.24
N THR A 51 -5.22 4.24 -13.24
CA THR A 51 -4.87 3.53 -12.00
C THR A 51 -3.53 4.03 -11.46
N ASP A 52 -2.57 4.27 -12.34
CA ASP A 52 -1.24 4.78 -11.95
C ASP A 52 -1.31 6.23 -11.48
N ILE A 53 -2.13 7.09 -12.10
CA ILE A 53 -2.38 8.44 -11.60
C ILE A 53 -2.94 8.40 -10.17
N ILE A 54 -3.88 7.50 -9.87
CA ILE A 54 -4.40 7.34 -8.50
C ILE A 54 -3.31 6.85 -7.54
N ARG A 55 -2.41 5.97 -7.97
CA ARG A 55 -1.28 5.50 -7.14
C ARG A 55 -0.29 6.64 -6.85
N VAL A 56 0.05 7.44 -7.85
CA VAL A 56 0.88 8.64 -7.67
C VAL A 56 0.22 9.64 -6.73
N ALA A 57 -1.08 9.88 -6.88
CA ALA A 57 -1.85 10.72 -5.96
C ALA A 57 -1.77 10.22 -4.51
N ARG A 58 -1.84 8.90 -4.29
CA ARG A 58 -1.67 8.30 -2.95
C ARG A 58 -0.27 8.48 -2.40
N ASN A 59 0.76 8.40 -3.24
CA ASN A 59 2.13 8.67 -2.82
C ASN A 59 2.27 10.12 -2.36
N ILE A 60 1.77 11.09 -3.13
CA ILE A 60 1.79 12.51 -2.73
C ILE A 60 1.01 12.72 -1.44
N SER A 61 -0.20 12.15 -1.33
CA SER A 61 -1.03 12.20 -0.11
C SER A 61 -0.31 11.58 1.10
N PHE A 62 0.48 10.52 0.89
CA PHE A 62 1.34 9.92 1.91
C PHE A 62 2.47 10.85 2.35
N GLU A 63 3.20 11.49 1.42
CA GLU A 63 4.24 12.47 1.73
C GLU A 63 3.67 13.70 2.49
N GLU A 64 2.43 14.09 2.20
CA GLU A 64 1.72 15.17 2.90
C GLU A 64 1.17 14.72 4.29
N GLY A 65 1.37 13.45 4.66
CA GLY A 65 1.01 12.92 5.99
C GLY A 65 -0.44 12.44 6.13
N HIS A 66 -1.16 12.24 5.02
CA HIS A 66 -2.54 11.74 5.00
C HIS A 66 -2.62 10.20 4.95
N ALA A 67 -1.59 9.51 5.44
CA ALA A 67 -1.54 8.06 5.50
C ALA A 67 -2.63 7.49 6.41
N ARG A 68 -3.19 6.32 6.05
CA ARG A 68 -4.16 5.63 6.90
C ARG A 68 -3.47 4.78 7.96
N LYS A 69 -4.01 4.80 9.19
CA LYS A 69 -3.51 4.01 10.33
C LYS A 69 -3.34 2.52 9.99
N ALA A 70 -4.29 1.92 9.28
CA ALA A 70 -4.22 0.53 8.85
C ALA A 70 -3.04 0.26 7.89
N HIS A 71 -2.75 1.18 6.97
CA HIS A 71 -1.61 1.05 6.06
C HIS A 71 -0.29 1.22 6.83
N LEU A 72 -0.20 2.18 7.76
CA LEU A 72 0.99 2.35 8.61
C LEU A 72 1.25 1.13 9.50
N TYR A 73 0.20 0.47 10.00
CA TYR A 73 0.32 -0.79 10.73
C TYR A 73 0.94 -1.90 9.87
N VAL A 74 0.43 -2.10 8.66
CA VAL A 74 0.95 -3.10 7.73
C VAL A 74 2.41 -2.79 7.33
N SER A 75 2.73 -1.51 7.08
CA SER A 75 4.10 -1.09 6.78
C SER A 75 5.06 -1.34 7.94
N ARG A 76 4.62 -1.14 9.20
CA ARG A 76 5.45 -1.47 10.38
C ARG A 76 5.72 -2.96 10.50
N ASN A 77 4.71 -3.80 10.29
CA ASN A 77 4.94 -5.25 10.24
C ASN A 77 5.99 -5.59 9.17
N PHE A 78 5.89 -4.99 7.98
CA PHE A 78 6.87 -5.22 6.92
C PHE A 78 8.29 -4.81 7.32
N LEU A 79 8.45 -3.68 8.03
CA LEU A 79 9.76 -3.25 8.54
C LEU A 79 10.32 -4.17 9.63
N GLU A 80 9.46 -4.72 10.50
CA GLU A 80 9.86 -5.57 11.62
C GLU A 80 10.20 -7.01 11.19
N ILE A 81 9.36 -7.61 10.34
CA ILE A 81 9.38 -9.06 10.05
C ILE A 81 9.48 -9.39 8.55
N GLY A 82 9.64 -8.38 7.70
CA GLY A 82 9.71 -8.55 6.24
C GLY A 82 8.38 -8.94 5.58
N HIS A 83 7.27 -8.97 6.34
CA HIS A 83 5.94 -9.40 5.89
C HIS A 83 4.85 -8.47 6.42
N SER A 84 3.75 -8.36 5.67
CA SER A 84 2.58 -7.56 6.08
C SER A 84 1.81 -8.15 7.27
N ILE A 85 1.85 -9.49 7.42
CA ILE A 85 1.11 -10.25 8.42
C ILE A 85 2.10 -11.05 9.27
N LYS A 86 1.86 -11.08 10.58
CA LYS A 86 2.70 -11.81 11.54
C LYS A 86 2.50 -13.31 11.42
N PHE A 87 3.60 -14.04 11.32
CA PHE A 87 3.60 -15.51 11.34
C PHE A 87 3.45 -15.98 12.80
N THR A 88 2.45 -16.84 13.05
CA THR A 88 2.09 -17.33 14.39
C THR A 88 2.23 -18.84 14.46
N GLU A 89 2.20 -19.38 15.68
CA GLU A 89 2.29 -20.83 15.89
C GLU A 89 1.10 -21.60 15.30
N GLU A 90 -0.09 -20.98 15.21
CA GLU A 90 -1.24 -21.58 14.52
C GLU A 90 -0.96 -21.82 13.03
N HIS A 91 -0.26 -20.88 12.38
CA HIS A 91 0.16 -21.05 10.99
C HIS A 91 1.16 -22.20 10.85
N ARG A 92 2.09 -22.37 11.80
CA ARG A 92 3.03 -23.49 11.82
C ARG A 92 2.31 -24.83 11.90
N LYS A 93 1.40 -24.98 12.88
CA LYS A 93 0.59 -26.20 13.06
C LYS A 93 -0.28 -26.53 11.85
N LEU A 94 -0.89 -25.52 11.23
CA LEU A 94 -1.68 -25.72 10.01
C LEU A 94 -0.81 -26.23 8.86
N ARG A 95 0.41 -25.70 8.71
CA ARG A 95 1.36 -26.13 7.68
C ARG A 95 1.82 -27.57 7.89
N GLU A 96 2.11 -27.95 9.14
CA GLU A 96 2.42 -29.33 9.52
C GLU A 96 1.25 -30.29 9.24
N SER A 97 0.01 -29.87 9.51
CA SER A 97 -1.19 -30.71 9.25
C SER A 97 -1.44 -31.01 7.78
N VAL A 98 -0.88 -30.22 6.87
CA VAL A 98 -0.91 -30.46 5.42
C VAL A 98 0.45 -30.93 4.89
N GLU A 99 1.32 -31.40 5.78
CA GLU A 99 2.63 -32.01 5.48
C GLU A 99 3.58 -31.13 4.66
N VAL A 100 3.47 -29.80 4.81
CA VAL A 100 4.44 -28.87 4.21
C VAL A 100 5.44 -28.37 5.25
N GLN A 101 6.53 -27.75 4.79
CA GLN A 101 7.54 -27.17 5.68
C GLN A 101 6.90 -26.23 6.72
N PRO A 102 7.14 -26.43 8.03
CA PRO A 102 6.48 -25.67 9.09
C PRO A 102 6.72 -24.16 8.98
N VAL A 103 7.96 -23.77 8.68
CA VAL A 103 8.32 -22.39 8.35
C VAL A 103 8.44 -22.26 6.83
N PRO A 104 7.80 -21.26 6.21
CA PRO A 104 7.91 -21.07 4.77
C PRO A 104 9.31 -20.56 4.38
N PRO A 105 9.82 -20.91 3.18
CA PRO A 105 11.12 -20.47 2.68
C PRO A 105 11.06 -19.01 2.20
N THR A 106 10.75 -18.09 3.10
CA THR A 106 10.72 -16.64 2.89
C THR A 106 11.75 -15.97 3.81
N VAL A 107 11.68 -14.65 3.99
CA VAL A 107 12.51 -13.88 4.93
C VAL A 107 12.52 -14.49 6.35
N LEU A 108 11.49 -15.28 6.72
CA LEU A 108 11.44 -16.00 8.00
C LEU A 108 12.49 -17.13 8.11
N SER A 109 12.84 -17.79 7.00
CA SER A 109 13.83 -18.87 6.97
C SER A 109 15.23 -18.38 6.61
N TYR A 110 15.35 -17.17 6.05
CA TYR A 110 16.60 -16.60 5.55
C TYR A 110 16.89 -15.24 6.22
N PRO A 111 17.63 -15.22 7.35
CA PRO A 111 17.95 -13.98 8.07
C PRO A 111 18.73 -12.95 7.25
N GLU A 112 19.51 -13.40 6.26
CA GLU A 112 20.25 -12.54 5.35
C GLU A 112 19.30 -11.67 4.50
N ALA A 113 18.21 -12.27 4.01
CA ALA A 113 17.19 -11.55 3.25
C ALA A 113 16.53 -10.45 4.09
N MET A 114 16.39 -10.66 5.41
CA MET A 114 15.86 -9.62 6.31
C MET A 114 16.83 -8.43 6.39
N LYS A 115 18.14 -8.68 6.46
CA LYS A 115 19.16 -7.62 6.46
C LYS A 115 19.11 -6.80 5.17
N GLU A 116 18.89 -7.45 4.03
CA GLU A 116 18.73 -6.77 2.74
C GLU A 116 17.47 -5.88 2.72
N VAL A 117 16.33 -6.40 3.20
CA VAL A 117 15.09 -5.62 3.33
C VAL A 117 15.28 -4.42 4.25
N SER A 118 15.94 -4.58 5.40
CA SER A 118 16.25 -3.47 6.30
C SER A 118 17.13 -2.42 5.61
N LYS A 119 18.16 -2.84 4.88
CA LYS A 119 19.04 -1.93 4.14
C LYS A 119 18.28 -1.16 3.05
N LEU A 120 17.44 -1.82 2.26
CA LEU A 120 16.66 -1.17 1.20
C LEU A 120 15.62 -0.19 1.74
N THR A 121 14.97 -0.52 2.85
CA THR A 121 13.95 0.34 3.48
C THR A 121 14.57 1.58 4.13
N GLU A 122 15.82 1.48 4.60
CA GLU A 122 16.61 2.64 5.06
C GLU A 122 17.08 3.52 3.90
N LEU A 123 17.65 2.93 2.85
CA LEU A 123 18.16 3.67 1.68
C LEU A 123 17.04 4.37 0.89
N SER A 124 15.86 3.78 0.82
CA SER A 124 14.70 4.37 0.13
C SER A 124 14.02 5.50 0.93
N GLY A 125 14.43 5.75 2.17
CA GLY A 125 13.75 6.69 3.06
C GLY A 125 12.41 6.18 3.61
N PHE A 126 12.02 4.95 3.28
CA PHE A 126 10.70 4.41 3.63
C PHE A 126 10.56 4.22 5.14
N LYS A 127 11.60 3.70 5.80
CA LYS A 127 11.61 3.49 7.26
C LYS A 127 11.35 4.80 8.00
N GLN A 128 12.09 5.86 7.64
CA GLN A 128 11.98 7.18 8.26
C GLN A 128 10.58 7.79 8.05
N LYS A 129 10.00 7.63 6.86
CA LYS A 129 8.62 8.09 6.57
C LYS A 129 7.60 7.37 7.44
N ILE A 130 7.69 6.05 7.56
CA ILE A 130 6.77 5.27 8.40
C ILE A 130 6.89 5.64 9.88
N GLU A 131 8.11 5.86 10.38
CA GLU A 131 8.35 6.33 11.75
C GLU A 131 7.79 7.74 11.98
N ALA A 132 7.97 8.67 11.03
CA ALA A 132 7.48 10.04 11.13
C ALA A 132 5.95 10.14 11.17
N TYR A 133 5.24 9.30 10.40
CA TYR A 133 3.77 9.30 10.36
C TYR A 133 3.14 8.33 11.37
N GLY A 134 3.91 7.39 11.93
CA GLY A 134 3.45 6.38 12.89
C GLY A 134 3.26 6.90 14.32
N GLY A 135 3.78 8.10 14.63
CA GLY A 135 3.68 8.74 15.94
C GLY A 135 2.55 9.76 16.12
N LYS A 136 1.65 9.92 15.13
CA LYS A 136 0.48 10.82 15.19
C LYS A 136 -0.85 10.06 15.30
#